data_AF-A0A212DXV1-F1
#
_entry.id   AF-A0A212DXV1-F1
#
_cell.length_a   1.000
_cell.length_b   1.000
_cell.length_c   1.000
_cell.angle_alpha   90.00
_cell.angle_beta   90.00
_cell.angle_gamma   90.00
#
_symmetry.space_group_name_H-M   'P 1'
#
loop_
_entity.id
_entity.type
_entity.pdbx_description
1 polymer ?
#
loop_
_entity_poly.entity_id
_entity_poly.type
_entity_poly.pdbx_seq_one_letter_code
_entity_poly.pdbx_strand_id
1 'polypeptide(L)'
;MEKVSPHAKVLFILHLPTKLKLWEFGFLARLQKNENVELRPRYNYFQLIRLVRKSKFIMTDWGSNQEENYFLGKPCLLLRNATERKEGLDKNVVISHFQTEIIEEFMQNYKKYTSLPVHMPISPSKYNY
;
A
#
# COMPACT_ATOMS: atom_id res chain seq x y z
N MET A 1 2.87 -9.63 6.66
CA MET A 1 1.44 -9.99 6.77
C MET A 1 1.07 -10.44 8.18
N GLU A 2 1.80 -11.39 8.78
CA GLU A 2 1.50 -11.87 10.15
C GLU A 2 1.64 -10.78 11.23
N LYS A 3 2.49 -9.78 11.00
CA LYS A 3 2.60 -8.59 11.86
C LYS A 3 1.51 -7.54 11.64
N VAL A 4 0.73 -7.67 10.57
CA VAL A 4 -0.25 -6.67 10.12
C VAL A 4 -1.67 -7.16 10.38
N SER A 5 -1.92 -8.43 10.08
CA SER A 5 -3.23 -9.06 10.19
C SER A 5 -3.84 -9.09 11.61
N PRO A 6 -3.06 -9.02 12.71
CA PRO A 6 -3.63 -8.80 14.06
C PRO A 6 -4.25 -7.41 14.25
N HIS A 7 -3.81 -6.41 13.48
CA HIS A 7 -4.25 -5.02 13.64
C HIS A 7 -5.31 -4.61 12.60
N ALA A 8 -5.38 -5.30 11.46
CA ALA A 8 -6.34 -5.01 10.39
C ALA A 8 -6.60 -6.23 9.49
N LYS A 9 -7.81 -6.33 8.94
CA LYS A 9 -8.08 -7.26 7.83
C LYS A 9 -7.26 -6.86 6.61
N VAL A 10 -6.59 -7.83 5.98
CA VAL A 10 -5.64 -7.62 4.90
C VAL A 10 -6.20 -8.11 3.56
N LEU A 11 -6.50 -7.13 2.70
CA LEU A 11 -6.58 -7.20 1.24
C LEU A 11 -5.26 -7.59 0.56
N PHE A 12 -4.87 -8.86 0.37
CA PHE A 12 -3.62 -9.18 -0.34
C PHE A 12 -3.85 -9.56 -1.80
N ILE A 13 -3.57 -8.62 -2.70
CA ILE A 13 -3.55 -8.85 -4.15
C ILE A 13 -2.33 -9.70 -4.50
N LEU A 14 -2.57 -10.96 -4.84
CA LEU A 14 -1.54 -11.96 -5.07
C LEU A 14 -1.36 -12.24 -6.56
N HIS A 15 -0.22 -11.81 -7.10
CA HIS A 15 0.18 -12.11 -8.48
C HIS A 15 0.75 -13.53 -8.59
N LEU A 16 0.64 -14.14 -9.78
CA LEU A 16 1.14 -15.50 -10.01
C LEU A 16 2.62 -15.69 -9.63
N PRO A 17 3.56 -14.79 -9.99
CA PRO A 17 4.96 -14.93 -9.58
C PRO A 17 5.13 -14.96 -8.05
N THR A 18 4.47 -14.04 -7.34
CA THR A 18 4.47 -13.99 -5.88
C THR A 18 3.84 -15.24 -5.27
N LYS A 19 2.74 -15.74 -5.85
CA LYS A 19 2.08 -16.97 -5.40
C LYS A 19 3.00 -18.18 -5.48
N LEU A 20 3.71 -18.32 -6.61
CA LEU A 20 4.67 -19.41 -6.82
C LEU A 20 5.80 -19.32 -5.80
N LYS A 21 6.34 -18.13 -5.53
CA LYS A 21 7.36 -17.93 -4.48
C LYS A 21 6.84 -18.24 -3.09
N LEU A 22 5.63 -17.79 -2.74
CA LEU A 22 5.04 -18.12 -1.44
C LEU A 22 4.80 -19.64 -1.29
N TRP A 23 4.47 -20.34 -2.37
CA TRP A 23 4.32 -21.79 -2.37
C TRP A 23 5.68 -22.49 -2.20
N GLU A 24 6.68 -22.08 -2.99
CA GLU A 24 8.07 -22.59 -2.93
C GLU A 24 8.66 -22.45 -1.52
N PHE A 25 8.45 -21.32 -0.85
CA PHE A 25 8.92 -21.08 0.51
C PHE A 25 7.98 -21.63 1.61
N GLY A 26 6.90 -22.33 1.27
CA GLY A 26 5.97 -22.92 2.24
C GLY A 26 5.10 -21.91 3.02
N PHE A 27 5.07 -20.63 2.60
CA PHE A 27 4.30 -19.58 3.25
C PHE A 27 2.85 -19.49 2.79
N LEU A 28 2.54 -19.99 1.58
CA LEU A 28 1.20 -19.85 1.00
C LEU A 28 0.11 -20.48 1.89
N ALA A 29 0.33 -21.70 2.37
CA ALA A 29 -0.63 -22.40 3.21
C ALA A 29 -0.89 -21.67 4.55
N ARG A 30 0.14 -21.06 5.14
CA ARG A 30 0.01 -20.25 6.36
C ARG A 30 -0.85 -19.01 6.12
N LEU A 31 -0.63 -18.31 4.99
CA LEU A 31 -1.44 -17.14 4.63
C LEU A 31 -2.90 -17.52 4.35
N GLN A 32 -3.14 -18.66 3.68
CA GLN A 32 -4.50 -19.13 3.39
C GLN A 32 -5.29 -19.53 4.64
N LYS A 33 -4.61 -19.99 5.70
CA LYS A 33 -5.23 -20.34 6.99
C LYS A 33 -5.51 -19.13 7.88
N ASN A 34 -4.98 -17.95 7.54
CA ASN A 34 -5.17 -16.76 8.35
C ASN A 34 -6.49 -16.05 7.98
N GLU A 35 -7.49 -16.11 8.86
CA GLU A 35 -8.82 -15.52 8.62
C GLU A 35 -8.82 -14.00 8.44
N ASN A 36 -7.76 -13.32 8.90
CA ASN A 36 -7.57 -11.89 8.71
C ASN A 36 -6.85 -11.55 7.39
N VAL A 37 -6.49 -12.54 6.57
CA VAL A 37 -5.82 -12.34 5.28
C VAL A 37 -6.69 -12.92 4.17
N GLU A 38 -7.13 -12.05 3.27
CA GLU A 38 -7.89 -12.44 2.10
C GLU A 38 -7.01 -12.32 0.85
N LEU A 39 -6.71 -13.45 0.22
CA LEU A 39 -5.92 -13.50 -1.01
C LEU A 39 -6.84 -13.26 -2.22
N ARG A 40 -6.51 -12.28 -3.05
CA ARG A 40 -7.29 -11.94 -4.26
C ARG A 40 -6.41 -11.94 -5.51
N PRO A 41 -6.97 -12.24 -6.70
CA PRO A 41 -6.26 -12.08 -7.97
C PRO A 41 -6.06 -10.60 -8.32
N ARG A 42 -5.43 -10.33 -9.47
CA ARG A 42 -5.29 -8.96 -9.97
C ARG A 42 -6.64 -8.30 -10.22
N TYR A 43 -6.70 -7.02 -9.89
CA TYR A 43 -7.77 -6.12 -10.28
C TYR A 43 -7.33 -5.29 -11.48
N ASN A 44 -8.28 -4.83 -12.28
CA ASN A 44 -7.99 -3.74 -13.21
C ASN A 44 -7.78 -2.43 -12.41
N TYR A 45 -7.26 -1.41 -13.10
CA TYR A 45 -6.91 -0.14 -12.47
C TYR A 45 -8.06 0.51 -11.69
N PHE A 46 -9.24 0.63 -12.31
CA PHE A 46 -10.40 1.28 -11.67
C PHE A 46 -10.90 0.52 -10.44
N GLN A 47 -10.88 -0.81 -10.50
CA GLN A 47 -11.22 -1.66 -9.36
C GLN A 47 -10.21 -1.48 -8.23
N LEU A 48 -8.91 -1.44 -8.54
CA LEU A 48 -7.85 -1.20 -7.57
C LEU A 48 -8.05 0.15 -6.88
N ILE A 49 -8.20 1.23 -7.63
CA ILE A 49 -8.41 2.58 -7.09
C ILE A 49 -9.66 2.64 -6.19
N ARG A 50 -10.74 1.96 -6.58
CA ARG A 50 -11.96 1.88 -5.74
C ARG A 50 -11.70 1.19 -4.40
N LEU A 51 -10.87 0.15 -4.39
CA LEU A 51 -10.44 -0.54 -3.16
C LEU A 51 -9.55 0.37 -2.31
N VAL A 52 -8.54 0.99 -2.92
CA VAL A 52 -7.63 1.95 -2.27
C VAL A 52 -8.39 3.09 -1.59
N ARG A 53 -9.36 3.69 -2.29
CA ARG A 53 -10.17 4.78 -1.71
C ARG A 53 -10.93 4.37 -0.44
N LYS A 54 -11.31 3.09 -0.34
CA LYS A 54 -12.02 2.53 0.82
C LYS A 54 -11.09 1.93 1.87
N SER A 55 -9.80 1.75 1.58
CA SER A 55 -8.85 1.21 2.54
C SER A 55 -8.45 2.25 3.58
N LYS A 56 -8.00 1.75 4.73
CA LYS A 56 -7.43 2.55 5.83
C LYS A 56 -6.01 3.02 5.53
N PHE A 57 -5.24 2.15 4.87
CA PHE A 57 -3.86 2.36 4.44
C PHE A 57 -3.53 1.34 3.34
N ILE A 58 -2.37 1.48 2.73
CA ILE A 58 -1.81 0.53 1.75
C ILE A 58 -0.40 0.15 2.15
N MET A 59 -0.02 -1.08 1.79
CA MET A 59 1.36 -1.56 1.84
C MET A 59 1.75 -2.00 0.44
N THR A 60 2.87 -1.51 -0.08
CA THR A 60 3.29 -1.81 -1.46
C THR A 60 4.81 -1.69 -1.59
N ASP A 61 5.39 -2.43 -2.52
CA ASP A 61 6.77 -2.30 -2.98
C ASP A 61 6.86 -1.57 -4.34
N TRP A 62 5.72 -1.17 -4.93
CA TRP A 62 5.67 -0.57 -6.26
C TRP A 62 5.74 0.96 -6.19
N GLY A 63 6.76 1.54 -6.83
CA GLY A 63 7.07 2.97 -6.76
C GLY A 63 5.96 3.90 -7.28
N SER A 64 5.28 3.57 -8.38
CA SER A 64 4.21 4.43 -8.92
C SER A 64 2.93 4.43 -8.07
N ASN A 65 2.74 3.44 -7.19
CA ASN A 65 1.64 3.46 -6.23
C ASN A 65 1.95 4.53 -5.17
N GLN A 66 3.21 4.87 -4.94
CA GLN A 66 3.59 5.94 -4.02
C GLN A 66 2.95 7.27 -4.44
N GLU A 67 3.08 7.64 -5.72
CA GLU A 67 2.50 8.87 -6.27
C GLU A 67 0.97 8.85 -6.20
N GLU A 68 0.34 7.77 -6.66
CA GLU A 68 -1.12 7.66 -6.64
C GLU A 68 -1.68 7.75 -5.22
N ASN A 69 -1.02 7.10 -4.25
CA ASN A 69 -1.44 7.15 -2.85
C ASN A 69 -1.21 8.54 -2.24
N TYR A 70 -0.14 9.23 -2.62
CA TYR A 70 0.06 10.64 -2.27
C TYR A 70 -1.11 11.51 -2.75
N PHE A 71 -1.50 11.40 -4.01
CA PHE A 71 -2.64 12.16 -4.54
C PHE A 71 -3.97 11.79 -3.88
N LEU A 72 -4.16 10.52 -3.52
CA LEU A 72 -5.36 10.05 -2.81
C LEU A 72 -5.36 10.35 -1.31
N GLY A 73 -4.25 10.86 -0.76
CA GLY A 73 -4.08 11.14 0.66
C GLY A 73 -4.15 9.91 1.57
N LYS A 74 -3.85 8.72 1.02
CA LYS A 74 -3.93 7.46 1.76
C LYS A 74 -2.59 7.15 2.45
N PRO A 75 -2.60 6.79 3.75
CA PRO A 75 -1.41 6.27 4.41
C PRO A 75 -0.82 5.10 3.63
N CYS A 76 0.48 5.14 3.37
CA CYS A 76 1.20 4.19 2.54
C CYS A 76 2.48 3.75 3.24
N LEU A 77 2.63 2.45 3.46
CA LEU A 77 3.86 1.85 3.96
C LEU A 77 4.59 1.18 2.79
N LEU A 78 5.72 1.77 2.41
CA LEU A 78 6.56 1.30 1.32
C LEU A 78 7.47 0.17 1.80
N LEU A 79 7.28 -1.03 1.25
CA LEU A 79 8.05 -2.23 1.54
C LEU A 79 9.36 -2.24 0.75
N ARG A 80 10.20 -1.21 0.96
CA ARG A 80 11.50 -1.00 0.30
C ARG A 80 12.53 -0.47 1.31
N ASN A 81 13.81 -0.53 0.92
CA ASN A 81 14.90 0.14 1.64
C ASN A 81 15.09 1.61 1.27
N ALA A 82 14.67 2.01 0.08
CA ALA A 82 14.75 3.38 -0.42
C ALA A 82 13.74 3.56 -1.56
N THR A 83 13.47 4.81 -1.91
CA THR A 83 12.66 5.17 -3.08
C THR A 83 13.30 6.33 -3.81
N GLU A 84 13.16 6.33 -5.13
CA GLU A 84 13.57 7.41 -6.01
C GLU A 84 12.53 8.54 -6.10
N ARG A 85 11.31 8.31 -5.57
CA ARG A 85 10.17 9.25 -5.63
C ARG A 85 10.09 10.10 -4.36
N LYS A 86 9.78 11.37 -4.50
CA LYS A 86 9.67 12.31 -3.37
C LYS A 86 8.23 12.43 -2.85
N GLU A 87 7.26 12.06 -3.68
CA GLU A 87 5.84 12.23 -3.44
C GLU A 87 5.41 11.47 -2.18
N GLY A 88 4.82 12.19 -1.24
CA GLY A 88 4.30 11.62 0.00
C GLY A 88 5.34 11.32 1.09
N LEU A 89 6.65 11.44 0.81
CA LEU A 89 7.67 11.42 1.87
C LEU A 89 7.40 12.56 2.87
N ASP A 90 7.66 12.29 4.15
CA ASP A 90 7.36 13.17 5.30
C ASP A 90 5.88 13.56 5.45
N LYS A 91 4.98 12.92 4.68
CA LYS A 91 3.54 13.18 4.69
C LYS A 91 2.77 11.90 4.94
N ASN A 92 2.34 11.22 3.87
CA ASN A 92 1.49 10.05 3.95
C ASN A 92 2.21 8.74 3.61
N VAL A 93 3.51 8.79 3.25
CA VAL A 93 4.32 7.63 2.89
C VAL A 93 5.42 7.41 3.94
N VAL A 94 5.55 6.18 4.41
CA VAL A 94 6.62 5.71 5.30
C VAL A 94 7.40 4.61 4.60
N ILE A 95 8.73 4.71 4.58
CA ILE A 95 9.59 3.65 4.06
C ILE A 95 9.90 2.68 5.21
N SER A 96 9.60 1.40 5.02
CA SER A 96 9.76 0.40 6.09
C SER A 96 11.21 0.02 6.38
N HIS A 97 12.13 0.18 5.41
CA HIS A 97 13.49 -0.36 5.46
C HIS A 97 13.55 -1.87 5.81
N PHE A 98 12.44 -2.58 5.58
CA PHE A 98 12.21 -3.94 6.08
C PHE A 98 12.45 -4.12 7.60
N GLN A 99 12.42 -3.03 8.37
CA GLN A 99 12.55 -3.03 9.82
C GLN A 99 11.20 -3.28 10.47
N THR A 100 11.17 -4.22 11.42
CA THR A 100 9.92 -4.65 12.06
C THR A 100 9.33 -3.52 12.90
N GLU A 101 10.19 -2.75 13.54
CA GLU A 101 9.86 -1.64 14.43
C GLU A 101 9.08 -0.56 13.66
N ILE A 102 9.54 -0.21 12.46
CA ILE A 102 8.88 0.78 11.60
C ILE A 102 7.51 0.27 11.13
N ILE A 103 7.43 -1.01 10.76
CA ILE A 103 6.16 -1.63 10.33
C ILE A 103 5.15 -1.60 11.49
N GLU A 104 5.56 -2.03 12.69
CA GLU A 104 4.70 -2.05 13.87
C GLU A 104 4.28 -0.64 14.31
N GLU A 105 5.21 0.33 14.28
CA GLU A 105 4.89 1.74 14.57
C GLU A 105 3.88 2.30 13.56
N PHE A 106 4.07 2.02 12.27
CA PHE A 106 3.10 2.41 11.24
C PHE A 106 1.73 1.77 11.51
N MET A 107 1.67 0.48 11.82
CA MET A 107 0.41 -0.22 12.08
C MET A 107 -0.37 0.36 13.27
N GLN A 108 0.34 0.82 14.30
CA GLN A 108 -0.29 1.47 15.46
C GLN A 108 -0.72 2.91 15.15
N ASN A 109 0.01 3.61 14.29
CA ASN A 109 -0.11 5.05 14.13
C ASN A 109 -0.52 5.51 12.72
N TYR A 110 -0.93 4.60 11.81
CA TYR A 110 -1.13 4.92 10.39
C TYR A 110 -2.07 6.12 10.15
N LYS A 111 -3.00 6.38 11.07
CA LYS A 111 -3.92 7.52 11.02
C LYS A 111 -3.19 8.87 10.98
N LYS A 112 -2.00 8.99 11.60
CA LYS A 112 -1.18 10.22 11.59
C LYS A 112 -0.72 10.61 10.18
N TYR A 113 -0.65 9.63 9.29
CA TYR A 113 -0.25 9.79 7.89
C TYR A 113 -1.45 9.98 6.94
N THR A 114 -2.66 10.17 7.48
CA THR A 114 -3.84 10.44 6.64
C THR A 114 -3.82 11.91 6.24
N SER A 115 -3.89 12.19 4.94
CA SER A 115 -3.97 13.56 4.44
C SER A 115 -5.23 13.75 3.60
N LEU A 116 -5.58 15.01 3.35
CA LEU A 116 -6.57 15.32 2.33
C LEU A 116 -6.02 14.91 0.95
N PRO A 117 -6.88 14.43 0.03
CA PRO A 117 -6.50 14.24 -1.35
C PRO A 117 -5.92 15.53 -1.93
N VAL A 118 -4.82 15.41 -2.67
CA VAL A 118 -4.17 16.57 -3.28
C VAL A 118 -4.99 17.00 -4.49
N HIS A 119 -5.55 18.21 -4.43
CA HIS A 119 -6.21 18.85 -5.56
C HIS A 119 -5.23 19.79 -6.25
N MET A 120 -4.96 19.57 -7.54
CA MET A 120 -4.25 20.56 -8.34
C MET A 120 -5.20 21.71 -8.69
N PRO A 121 -4.85 22.97 -8.39
CA PRO A 121 -5.74 24.11 -8.58
C PRO A 121 -5.99 24.46 -10.06
N ILE A 122 -5.16 23.95 -10.97
CA ILE A 122 -5.18 24.30 -12.39
C ILE A 122 -5.40 23.02 -13.20
N SER A 123 -6.44 23.04 -14.03
CA SER A 123 -6.65 21.98 -15.03
C SER A 123 -5.56 22.07 -16.10
N PRO A 124 -4.90 20.97 -16.48
CA PRO A 124 -3.92 20.98 -17.56
C PRO A 124 -4.51 21.44 -18.90
N SER A 125 -5.83 21.35 -19.08
CA SER A 125 -6.55 21.89 -20.24
C SER A 125 -6.76 23.41 -20.24
N LYS A 126 -6.31 24.14 -19.20
CA LYS A 126 -6.35 25.61 -19.14
C LYS A 126 -5.05 26.28 -19.62
N TYR A 127 -4.07 25.52 -20.11
CA TYR A 127 -2.94 26.11 -20.83
C TYR A 127 -3.43 26.58 -22.20
N ASN A 128 -3.73 27.88 -22.30
CA ASN A 128 -3.85 28.55 -23.59
C ASN A 128 -2.44 28.60 -24.21
N TYR A 129 -2.23 27.85 -25.29
CA TYR A 129 -1.09 28.08 -26.20
C TYR A 129 -1.24 29.43 -26.90
#